data_AF-A0A9D4R4Q8-F1
#
_entry.id   AF-A0A9D4R4Q8-F1
#
_cell.length_a   1.000
_cell.length_b   1.000
_cell.length_c   1.000
_cell.angle_alpha   90.00
_cell.angle_beta   90.00
_cell.angle_gamma   90.00
#
_symmetry.space_group_name_H-M   'P 1'
#
loop_
_entity.id
_entity.type
_entity.pdbx_description
1 polymer ?
#
loop_
_entity_poly.entity_id
_entity_poly.type
_entity_poly.pdbx_seq_one_letter_code
_entity_poly.pdbx_strand_id
1 'polypeptide(L)' 'MGESSARIELFLYVTRIVQYVDFKLPAGCTRPTLNGVFGITYRPEDYNVDIAMRN' A
#
# COMPACT_ATOMS: atom_id res chain seq x y z
N MET A 1 13.52 -19.33 1.61
CA MET A 1 13.34 -19.53 3.07
C MET A 1 12.28 -18.63 3.71
N GLY A 2 11.86 -17.51 3.10
CA GLY A 2 10.81 -16.64 3.67
C GLY A 2 9.44 -16.66 2.97
N GLU A 3 9.29 -17.37 1.85
CA GLU A 3 8.10 -17.27 0.99
C GLU A 3 6.79 -17.61 1.72
N SER A 4 6.72 -18.75 2.42
CA SER A 4 5.51 -19.15 3.12
C SER A 4 5.13 -18.18 4.24
N SER A 5 6.11 -17.63 4.96
CA SER A 5 5.87 -16.60 5.98
C SER A 5 5.35 -15.31 5.34
N ALA A 6 6.07 -14.82 4.32
CA ALA A 6 5.70 -13.60 3.60
C ALA A 6 4.30 -13.69 2.99
N ARG A 7 3.88 -14.86 2.49
CA ARG A 7 2.53 -15.09 1.97
C ARG A 7 1.47 -14.89 3.07
N ILE A 8 1.69 -15.46 4.25
CA ILE A 8 0.77 -15.33 5.39
C ILE A 8 0.74 -13.89 5.89
N GLU A 9 1.92 -13.28 6.06
CA GLU A 9 2.04 -11.89 6.52
C GLU A 9 1.32 -10.94 5.56
N LEU A 10 1.56 -11.03 4.25
CA LEU A 10 0.91 -10.18 3.26
C LEU A 10 -0.61 -10.38 3.28
N PHE A 11 -1.10 -11.61 3.39
CA PHE A 11 -2.52 -11.88 3.50
C PHE A 11 -3.13 -11.22 4.74
N LEU A 12 -2.56 -11.45 5.92
CA LEU A 12 -3.09 -10.93 7.18
C LEU A 12 -3.03 -9.39 7.23
N TYR A 13 -1.92 -8.77 6.80
CA TYR A 13 -1.79 -7.33 6.80
C TYR A 13 -2.73 -6.68 5.79
N VAL A 14 -2.72 -7.12 4.53
CA VAL A 14 -3.54 -6.48 3.48
C VAL A 14 -5.02 -6.65 3.76
N THR A 15 -5.47 -7.84 4.18
CA THR A 15 -6.89 -8.06 4.49
C THR A 15 -7.35 -7.20 5.66
N ARG A 16 -6.57 -7.14 6.75
CA ARG A 16 -6.90 -6.30 7.90
C ARG A 16 -6.91 -4.82 7.55
N ILE A 17 -5.94 -4.35 6.77
CA ILE A 17 -5.89 -2.97 6.31
C ILE A 17 -7.13 -2.66 5.47
N VAL A 18 -7.43 -3.43 4.43
CA VAL A 18 -8.57 -3.14 3.52
C VAL A 18 -9.93 -3.30 4.22
N GLN A 19 -10.04 -4.16 5.23
CA GLN A 19 -11.27 -4.30 6.01
C GLN A 19 -11.59 -3.05 6.84
N TYR A 20 -10.58 -2.41 7.45
CA TYR A 20 -10.78 -1.33 8.41
C TYR A 20 -10.34 0.05 7.93
N VAL A 21 -9.62 0.15 6.82
CA VAL A 21 -9.07 1.42 6.31
C VAL A 21 -9.66 1.74 4.95
N ASP A 22 -10.11 2.99 4.82
CA ASP A 22 -10.42 3.63 3.55
C ASP A 22 -9.24 4.53 3.15
N PHE A 23 -8.63 4.22 2.00
CA PHE A 23 -7.54 5.02 1.44
C PHE A 23 -8.09 6.09 0.51
N LYS A 24 -7.72 7.34 0.77
CA LYS A 24 -8.17 8.49 -0.03
C LYS A 24 -7.00 9.23 -0.63
N LEU A 25 -7.26 9.86 -1.77
CA LEU A 25 -6.33 10.80 -2.36
C LEU A 25 -6.33 12.08 -1.51
N PRO A 26 -5.16 12.56 -1.05
CA PRO A 26 -5.09 13.81 -0.30
C PRO A 26 -5.68 14.98 -1.10
N ALA A 27 -6.33 15.92 -0.42
CA ALA A 27 -7.01 17.04 -1.06
C ALA A 27 -6.02 17.88 -1.88
N GLY A 28 -6.37 18.16 -3.13
CA GLY A 28 -5.53 18.95 -4.05
C GLY A 28 -4.37 18.18 -4.70
N CYS A 29 -4.15 16.89 -4.36
CA CYS A 29 -3.17 16.06 -5.04
C CYS A 29 -3.76 15.37 -6.26
N THR A 30 -2.93 15.12 -7.28
CA THR A 30 -3.27 14.25 -8.40
C THR A 30 -2.95 12.79 -8.07
N ARG A 31 -3.60 11.85 -8.77
CA ARG A 31 -3.35 10.41 -8.60
C ARG A 31 -1.85 10.11 -8.79
N PRO A 32 -1.22 9.32 -7.90
CA PRO A 32 0.17 8.94 -8.07
C PRO A 32 0.35 8.08 -9.33
N THR A 33 1.52 8.23 -9.93
CA THR A 33 2.03 7.40 -11.02
C THR A 33 2.10 5.92 -10.63
N LEU A 34 1.95 5.03 -11.61
CA LEU A 34 2.16 3.58 -11.46
C LEU A 34 3.54 3.12 -11.96
N ASN A 35 4.37 4.07 -12.40
CA ASN A 35 5.76 3.79 -12.72
C ASN A 35 6.51 3.42 -11.44
N GLY A 36 7.49 2.54 -11.56
CA GLY A 36 8.37 2.19 -10.45
C GLY A 36 9.77 2.74 -10.65
N VAL A 37 10.46 2.88 -9.53
CA VAL A 37 11.88 3.25 -9.47
C VAL A 37 12.69 1.96 -9.35
N PHE A 38 13.58 1.72 -10.30
CA PHE A 38 14.50 0.58 -10.28
C PHE A 38 15.68 0.85 -9.34
N GLY A 39 15.86 0.03 -8.31
CA GLY A 39 16.97 0.06 -7.37
C GLY A 39 17.40 -1.34 -6.95
N ILE A 40 17.70 -1.56 -5.65
CA ILE A 40 17.94 -2.92 -5.12
C ILE A 40 16.67 -3.79 -5.27
N THR A 41 15.50 -3.18 -5.12
CA THR A 41 14.19 -3.74 -5.46
C THR A 41 13.46 -2.77 -6.39
N TYR A 42 12.44 -3.27 -7.09
CA TYR A 42 11.52 -2.42 -7.83
C TYR A 42 10.46 -1.89 -6.88
N ARG A 43 10.42 -0.56 -6.69
CA ARG A 43 9.55 0.12 -5.72
C ARG A 43 8.68 1.18 -6.40
N PRO A 44 7.54 1.59 -5.81
CA PRO A 44 6.80 2.74 -6.29
C PRO A 44 7.62 4.04 -6.13
N GLU A 45 7.29 5.04 -6.95
CA GLU A 45 7.66 6.44 -6.67
C GLU A 45 7.01 6.92 -5.36
N ASP A 46 7.58 7.93 -4.71
CA ASP A 46 7.08 8.45 -3.45
C ASP A 46 5.66 9.02 -3.59
N TYR A 47 4.74 8.57 -2.72
CA TYR A 47 3.33 8.96 -2.75
C TYR A 47 2.76 9.10 -1.34
N ASN A 48 1.66 9.84 -1.21
CA ASN A 48 0.95 10.02 0.05
C ASN A 48 -0.52 9.63 -0.09
N VAL A 49 -1.10 9.11 1.00
CA VAL A 49 -2.52 8.75 1.09
C VAL A 49 -3.09 9.28 2.39
N ASP A 50 -4.34 9.69 2.37
CA ASP A 50 -5.12 9.96 3.58
C ASP A 50 -5.81 8.67 4.02
N ILE A 51 -5.93 8.46 5.33
CA ILE A 51 -6.45 7.23 5.94
C ILE A 51 -7.68 7.59 6.78
N ALA A 52 -8.82 6.99 6.46
CA ALA A 52 -10.01 7.02 7.30
C ALA A 52 -10.35 5.62 7.81
N MET A 53 -10.71 5.49 9.09
CA MET A 53 -11.15 4.22 9.66
C MET A 53 -12.60 3.92 9.24
N ARG A 54 -12.85 2.66 8.87
CA ARG A 54 -14.19 2.11 8.58
C ARG A 54 -14.78 1.55 9.87
N ASN A 55 -16.04 1.90 10.14
CA ASN A 55 -16.81 1.41 11.29
C ASN A 55 -17.52 0.09 10.98
#